data_AF-A0A562CLM9-F1
#
_entry.id   AF-A0A562CLM9-F1
#
_cell.length_a   1.000
_cell.length_b   1.000
_cell.length_c   1.000
_cell.angle_alpha   90.00
_cell.angle_beta   90.00
_cell.angle_gamma   90.00
#
_symmetry.space_group_name_H-M   'P 1'
#
loop_
_entity.id
_entity.type
_entity.pdbx_description
1 polymer ?
#
loop_
_entity_poly.entity_id
_entity_poly.type
_entity_poly.pdbx_seq_one_letter_code
_entity_poly.pdbx_strand_id
1 'polypeptide(L)'
;MGRGDARPPLERALEAAGGLKAGSWESVATLALLALELHAAGRHDDAQRLRRQASDAADSLKPGSWESARALTWLARAERELG
;
A
#
# COMPACT_ATOMS: atom_id res chain seq x y z
N MET A 1 -27.80 18.75 2.97
CA MET A 1 -27.35 17.42 2.52
C MET A 1 -25.97 17.59 1.90
N GLY A 2 -24.94 17.04 2.53
CA GLY A 2 -23.54 17.26 2.13
C GLY A 2 -23.26 16.67 0.76
N ARG A 3 -22.58 17.43 -0.11
CA ARG A 3 -22.02 16.92 -1.35
C ARG A 3 -21.13 15.74 -1.01
N GLY A 4 -21.47 14.56 -1.53
CA GLY A 4 -20.62 13.38 -1.41
C GLY A 4 -19.21 13.73 -1.86
N ASP A 5 -18.22 13.27 -1.11
CA ASP A 5 -16.82 13.43 -1.44
C ASP A 5 -16.57 12.98 -2.89
N ALA A 6 -16.32 13.94 -3.79
CA ALA A 6 -16.27 13.74 -5.24
C ALA A 6 -14.92 13.19 -5.72
N ARG A 7 -13.99 12.93 -4.79
CA ARG A 7 -12.67 12.43 -5.11
C ARG A 7 -12.73 10.98 -5.63
N PRO A 8 -11.91 10.62 -6.64
CA PRO A 8 -11.75 9.24 -7.07
C PRO A 8 -11.41 8.31 -5.90
N PRO A 9 -11.87 7.03 -5.92
CA PRO A 9 -11.61 6.08 -4.85
C PRO A 9 -10.13 5.94 -4.48
N LEU A 10 -9.22 6.00 -5.48
CA LEU A 10 -7.78 5.92 -5.26
C LEU A 10 -7.25 7.11 -4.44
N GLU A 11 -7.71 8.34 -4.71
CA GLU A 11 -7.28 9.52 -3.95
C GLU A 11 -7.72 9.45 -2.49
N ARG A 12 -8.95 8.97 -2.26
CA ARG A 12 -9.47 8.75 -0.90
C ARG A 12 -8.69 7.66 -0.17
N ALA A 13 -8.31 6.60 -0.87
CA ALA A 13 -7.51 5.53 -0.29
C ALA A 13 -6.08 5.99 0.06
N LEU A 14 -5.47 6.86 -0.76
CA LEU A 14 -4.17 7.47 -0.48
C LEU A 14 -4.23 8.38 0.75
N GLU A 15 -5.26 9.21 0.87
CA GLU A 15 -5.45 10.06 2.04
C GLU A 15 -5.65 9.22 3.31
N ALA A 16 -6.50 8.20 3.26
CA ALA A 16 -6.73 7.30 4.39
C ALA A 16 -5.45 6.54 4.78
N ALA A 17 -4.63 6.17 3.80
CA ALA A 17 -3.35 5.50 4.05
C ALA A 17 -2.29 6.40 4.68
N GLY A 18 -2.38 7.72 4.50
CA GLY A 18 -1.45 8.69 5.09
C GLY A 18 -1.41 8.69 6.63
N GLY A 19 -2.44 8.14 7.27
CA GLY A 19 -2.52 7.98 8.73
C GLY A 19 -2.16 6.57 9.25
N LEU A 20 -1.74 5.65 8.38
CA LEU A 20 -1.45 4.28 8.81
C LEU A 20 -0.19 4.24 9.68
N LYS A 21 -0.29 3.53 10.80
CA LYS A 21 0.84 3.30 11.70
C LYS A 21 1.85 2.39 10.99
N ALA A 22 3.07 2.88 10.82
CA ALA A 22 4.18 2.09 10.28
C ALA A 22 4.40 0.81 11.10
N GLY A 23 4.75 -0.29 10.42
CA GLY A 23 5.11 -1.56 11.05
C GLY A 23 3.93 -2.46 11.44
N SER A 24 2.74 -2.26 10.84
CA SER A 24 1.63 -3.22 10.93
C SER A 24 1.43 -3.97 9.60
N TRP A 25 0.90 -5.19 9.68
CA TRP A 25 0.61 -6.02 8.50
C TRP A 25 -0.37 -5.35 7.56
N GLU A 26 -1.38 -4.68 8.12
CA GLU A 26 -2.36 -3.89 7.39
C GLU A 26 -1.69 -2.75 6.65
N SER A 27 -0.74 -2.06 7.30
CA SER A 27 0.02 -0.98 6.66
C SER A 27 0.79 -1.50 5.44
N VAL A 28 1.49 -2.63 5.58
CA VAL A 28 2.28 -3.20 4.48
C VAL A 28 1.39 -3.64 3.32
N ALA A 29 0.31 -4.36 3.61
CA ALA A 29 -0.64 -4.80 2.58
C ALA A 29 -1.29 -3.61 1.85
N THR A 30 -1.73 -2.59 2.60
CA THR A 30 -2.39 -1.41 2.01
C THR A 30 -1.43 -0.59 1.17
N LEU A 31 -0.19 -0.36 1.63
CA LEU A 31 0.81 0.37 0.84
C LEU A 31 1.18 -0.37 -0.44
N ALA A 32 1.34 -1.70 -0.39
CA ALA A 32 1.63 -2.52 -1.57
C ALA A 32 0.48 -2.50 -2.59
N LEU A 33 -0.77 -2.57 -2.12
CA LEU A 33 -1.95 -2.46 -2.99
C LEU A 33 -2.06 -1.08 -3.65
N LEU A 34 -1.85 -0.01 -2.89
CA LEU A 34 -1.88 1.35 -3.43
C LEU A 34 -0.76 1.59 -4.44
N ALA A 35 0.42 1.00 -4.22
CA ALA A 35 1.51 1.04 -5.18
C ALA A 35 1.12 0.43 -6.53
N LEU A 36 0.45 -0.74 -6.51
CA LEU A 36 -0.07 -1.39 -7.72
C LEU A 36 -1.11 -0.53 -8.43
N GLU A 37 -2.07 0.05 -7.70
CA GLU A 37 -3.10 0.91 -8.30
C GLU A 37 -2.53 2.21 -8.88
N LEU A 38 -1.55 2.82 -8.20
CA LEU A 38 -0.84 3.98 -8.72
C LEU A 38 -0.07 3.64 -10.00
N HIS A 39 0.56 2.47 -10.05
CA HIS A 39 1.26 2.01 -11.25
C HIS A 39 0.30 1.82 -12.42
N ALA A 40 -0.86 1.19 -12.18
CA ALA A 40 -1.91 1.03 -13.18
C ALA A 40 -2.49 2.37 -13.67
N ALA A 41 -2.53 3.39 -12.80
CA ALA A 41 -2.92 4.75 -13.14
C ALA A 41 -1.82 5.57 -13.85
N GLY A 42 -0.67 4.98 -14.17
CA GLY A 42 0.46 5.66 -14.82
C GLY A 42 1.29 6.54 -13.88
N ARG A 43 1.02 6.52 -12.56
CA ARG A 43 1.74 7.29 -11.55
C ARG A 43 2.94 6.51 -11.01
N HIS A 44 3.88 6.20 -11.91
CA HIS A 44 4.98 5.28 -11.62
C HIS A 44 5.90 5.73 -10.47
N ASP A 45 6.20 7.03 -10.36
CA ASP A 45 7.05 7.55 -9.27
C ASP A 45 6.41 7.40 -7.88
N ASP A 46 5.12 7.69 -7.79
CA ASP A 46 4.34 7.53 -6.55
C ASP A 46 4.20 6.05 -6.19
N ALA A 47 3.97 5.20 -7.20
CA ALA A 47 3.93 3.75 -7.05
C ALA A 47 5.23 3.22 -6.47
N GLN A 48 6.38 3.64 -7.02
CA GLN A 48 7.70 3.25 -6.52
C GLN A 48 7.97 3.76 -5.10
N ARG A 49 7.47 4.95 -4.76
CA ARG A 49 7.59 5.48 -3.40
C ARG A 49 6.81 4.62 -2.40
N LEU A 50 5.55 4.29 -2.70
CA LEU A 50 4.74 3.45 -1.82
C LEU A 50 5.27 2.03 -1.70
N ARG A 51 5.80 1.47 -2.80
CA ARG A 51 6.48 0.16 -2.77
C ARG A 51 7.63 0.15 -1.77
N ARG A 52 8.51 1.15 -1.83
CA ARG A 52 9.64 1.27 -0.88
C ARG A 52 9.14 1.38 0.57
N GLN A 53 8.12 2.20 0.81
CA GLN A 53 7.53 2.31 2.16
C GLN A 53 6.93 0.99 2.64
N ALA A 54 6.32 0.20 1.75
CA ALA A 54 5.80 -1.12 2.08
C ALA A 54 6.94 -2.10 2.43
N SER A 55 8.07 -2.06 1.69
CA SER A 55 9.27 -2.83 2.01
C SER A 55 9.87 -2.43 3.36
N ASP A 56 10.07 -1.14 3.62
CA ASP A 56 10.64 -0.65 4.89
C ASP A 56 9.75 -1.04 6.09
N ALA A 57 8.42 -0.93 5.92
CA ALA A 57 7.48 -1.35 6.94
C ALA A 57 7.49 -2.88 7.13
N ALA A 58 7.82 -3.65 6.09
CA ALA A 58 7.93 -5.10 6.14
C ALA A 58 9.18 -5.63 6.83
N ASP A 59 10.23 -4.83 6.99
CA ASP A 59 11.38 -5.24 7.80
C ASP A 59 11.07 -5.26 9.31
N SER A 60 10.03 -4.53 9.74
CA SER A 60 9.63 -4.43 11.15
C SER A 60 8.59 -5.49 11.57
N LEU A 61 8.24 -6.39 10.66
CA LEU A 61 7.12 -7.31 10.76
C LEU A 61 7.54 -8.65 11.43
N LYS A 62 6.80 -9.09 12.46
CA LYS A 62 7.04 -10.37 13.17
C LYS A 62 6.49 -11.60 12.42
N PRO A 63 7.32 -12.56 11.99
CA PRO A 63 6.82 -13.70 11.21
C PRO A 63 5.84 -14.58 12.00
N GLY A 64 5.05 -15.37 11.27
CA GLY A 64 4.32 -16.51 11.83
C GLY A 64 2.81 -16.32 12.00
N SER A 65 2.22 -15.27 11.42
CA SER A 65 0.76 -15.09 11.39
C SER A 65 0.18 -15.14 9.97
N TRP A 66 -1.11 -15.41 9.83
CA TRP A 66 -1.77 -15.37 8.53
C TRP A 66 -1.73 -13.96 7.91
N GLU A 67 -1.89 -12.93 8.73
CA GLU A 67 -1.76 -11.52 8.34
C GLU A 67 -0.36 -11.23 7.80
N SER A 68 0.67 -11.82 8.42
CA SER A 68 2.05 -11.68 7.96
C SER A 68 2.30 -12.25 6.58
N ALA A 69 1.84 -13.49 6.35
CA ALA A 69 1.95 -14.13 5.05
C ALA A 69 1.18 -13.34 3.97
N ARG A 70 -0.03 -12.85 4.30
CA ARG A 70 -0.85 -12.08 3.37
C ARG A 70 -0.21 -10.74 3.00
N ALA A 71 0.29 -9.99 3.98
CA ALA A 71 0.93 -8.70 3.74
C ALA A 71 2.18 -8.85 2.87
N LEU A 72 3.04 -9.82 3.19
CA LEU A 72 4.23 -10.12 2.40
C LEU A 72 3.90 -10.61 0.99
N THR A 73 2.80 -11.34 0.79
CA THR A 73 2.33 -11.75 -0.54
C THR A 73 1.96 -10.54 -1.40
N TRP A 74 1.29 -9.54 -0.83
CA TRP A 74 0.99 -8.30 -1.55
C TRP A 74 2.25 -7.50 -1.89
N LEU A 75 3.19 -7.42 -0.96
CA LEU A 75 4.48 -6.78 -1.20
C LEU A 75 5.24 -7.48 -2.33
N ALA A 76 5.37 -8.80 -2.30
CA ALA A 76 6.04 -9.57 -3.36
C ALA A 76 5.39 -9.35 -4.73
N ARG A 77 4.06 -9.22 -4.78
CA ARG A 77 3.36 -8.85 -6.02
C ARG A 77 3.74 -7.44 -6.46
N ALA A 78 3.72 -6.45 -5.57
CA ALA A 78 4.12 -5.09 -5.90
C ALA A 78 5.57 -5.02 -6.40
N GLU A 79 6.49 -5.77 -5.81
CA GLU A 79 7.88 -5.85 -6.26
C GLU A 79 8.03 -6.44 -7.66
N ARG A 80 7.22 -7.44 -8.01
CA ARG A 80 7.25 -8.06 -9.35
C ARG A 80 6.65 -7.18 -10.45
N GLU A 81 5.64 -6.39 -10.14
CA GLU A 81 4.94 -5.56 -11.14
C GLU A 81 5.58 -4.16 -11.29
N LEU A 82 6.30 -3.68 -10.28
CA LEU A 82 6.94 -2.35 -10.28
C LEU A 82 8.47 -2.41 -10.36
N GLY A 83 9.09 -3.59 -10.25
CA GLY A 83 10.53 -3.80 -10.45
C GLY A 83 10.88 -3.96 -11.92
#